data_AF-A0A257IV19-F1
#
_entry.id   AF-A0A257IV19-F1
#
_cell.length_a   1.000
_cell.length_b   1.000
_cell.length_c   1.000
_cell.angle_alpha   90.00
_cell.angle_beta   90.00
_cell.angle_gamma   90.00
#
_symmetry.space_group_name_H-M   'P 1'
#
loop_
_entity.id
_entity.type
_entity.pdbx_description
1 polymer ?
#
loop_
_entity_poly.entity_id
_entity_poly.type
_entity_poly.pdbx_seq_one_letter_code
_entity_poly.pdbx_strand_id
1 'polypeptide(L)'
;RLTLQACRIHGLPAHAQPHLDSFVSHYPIDHRASLHSAFHRALQEGQPFDLELPLVTPQGERRWVHLIGQAEGAIGRPDRVTGVVQDITRSRQTEHDLAEKHHLLELLIQTTSEGFWFVDGEAVTTDANPAMCKILGYPREQLLGRSIFEFVDEANRAIFAHQIQQRAVGIPGGACYNHATPIYDTDGRRLGSIGMWSDISDRKRAEQQLLDTSEALRQTSQELQETLDSITQGIAKVTADGRVKVANHRVAELLGLPVDVSNMNTTF
;
A
#
# COMPACT_ATOMS: atom_id res chain seq x y z
N ARG A 1 2.31 40.20 -31.14
CA ARG A 1 3.74 40.22 -30.69
C ARG A 1 3.81 39.47 -29.37
N LEU A 2 4.71 38.50 -29.23
CA LEU A 2 4.87 37.76 -27.97
C LEU A 2 5.71 38.55 -26.95
N THR A 3 5.37 38.43 -25.67
CA THR A 3 6.20 38.93 -24.56
C THR A 3 7.42 38.03 -24.36
N LEU A 4 8.46 38.52 -23.67
CA LEU A 4 9.64 37.72 -23.35
C LEU A 4 9.29 36.44 -22.55
N GLN A 5 8.31 36.55 -21.65
CA GLN A 5 7.81 35.40 -20.88
C GLN A 5 7.10 34.38 -21.78
N ALA A 6 6.26 34.83 -22.71
CA ALA A 6 5.62 33.95 -23.68
C ALA A 6 6.65 33.25 -24.57
N CYS A 7 7.65 33.97 -25.09
CA CYS A 7 8.75 33.35 -25.84
C CYS A 7 9.46 32.25 -25.03
N ARG A 8 9.72 32.49 -23.73
CA ARG A 8 10.34 31.49 -22.84
C ARG A 8 9.47 30.25 -22.66
N ILE A 9 8.17 30.43 -22.43
CA ILE A 9 7.21 29.32 -22.28
C ILE A 9 7.14 28.48 -23.57
N HIS A 10 7.20 29.12 -24.73
CA HIS A 10 7.23 28.45 -26.03
C HIS A 10 8.60 27.92 -26.47
N GLY A 11 9.67 28.21 -25.73
CA GLY A 11 11.05 27.84 -26.12
C GLY A 11 11.54 28.56 -27.38
N LEU A 12 10.98 29.75 -27.67
CA LEU A 12 11.29 30.56 -28.85
C LEU A 12 12.36 31.64 -28.53
N PRO A 13 13.11 32.11 -29.53
CA PRO A 13 14.04 33.23 -29.36
C PRO A 13 13.36 34.48 -28.79
N ALA A 14 14.11 35.28 -28.03
CA ALA A 14 13.64 36.57 -27.54
C ALA A 14 13.18 37.45 -28.71
N HIS A 15 11.98 38.03 -28.59
CA HIS A 15 11.34 38.87 -29.61
C HIS A 15 10.88 38.14 -30.90
N ALA A 16 10.77 36.82 -30.88
CA ALA A 16 10.15 36.09 -31.99
C ALA A 16 8.72 36.61 -32.28
N GLN A 17 8.43 36.79 -33.57
CA GLN A 17 7.09 37.08 -34.09
C GLN A 17 6.63 35.93 -34.99
N PRO A 18 6.32 34.75 -34.41
CA PRO A 18 5.87 33.63 -35.21
C PRO A 18 4.52 33.96 -35.85
N HIS A 19 4.32 33.49 -37.09
CA HIS A 19 3.00 33.45 -37.72
C HIS A 19 2.09 32.48 -36.95
N LEU A 20 0.77 32.66 -37.01
CA LEU A 20 -0.19 31.81 -36.28
C LEU A 20 0.04 30.32 -36.59
N ASP A 21 0.26 29.96 -37.85
CA ASP A 21 0.49 28.56 -38.26
C ASP A 21 1.76 27.96 -37.63
N SER A 22 2.82 28.77 -37.54
CA SER A 22 4.06 28.38 -36.88
C SER A 22 3.89 28.29 -35.36
N PHE A 23 3.01 29.08 -34.77
CA PHE A 23 2.67 28.98 -33.36
C PHE A 23 1.88 27.70 -33.06
N VAL A 24 0.85 27.42 -33.85
CA VAL A 24 -0.02 26.24 -33.72
C VAL A 24 0.74 24.93 -33.95
N SER A 25 1.77 24.93 -34.81
CA SER A 25 2.55 23.71 -35.09
C SER A 25 3.31 23.13 -33.87
N HIS A 26 3.59 23.94 -32.85
CA HIS A 26 4.22 23.49 -31.59
C HIS A 26 3.27 22.69 -30.68
N TYR A 27 1.97 22.69 -30.98
CA TYR A 27 0.99 21.91 -30.23
C TYR A 27 0.83 20.52 -30.85
N PRO A 28 0.53 19.47 -30.06
CA PRO A 28 0.20 18.15 -30.57
C PRO A 28 -0.97 18.20 -31.55
N ILE A 29 -0.95 17.31 -32.55
CA ILE A 29 -1.87 17.35 -33.69
C ILE A 29 -3.34 17.35 -33.28
N ASP A 30 -3.68 16.60 -32.23
CA ASP A 30 -5.04 16.46 -31.68
C ASP A 30 -5.61 17.79 -31.15
N HIS A 31 -4.73 18.71 -30.74
CA HIS A 31 -5.10 19.99 -30.13
C HIS A 31 -5.03 21.18 -31.10
N ARG A 32 -4.41 20.99 -32.29
CA ARG A 32 -4.25 22.06 -33.29
C ARG A 32 -5.59 22.57 -33.84
N ALA A 33 -6.52 21.66 -34.12
CA ALA A 33 -7.83 22.01 -34.66
C ALA A 33 -8.63 22.88 -33.67
N SER A 34 -8.63 22.51 -32.39
CA SER A 34 -9.27 23.27 -31.32
C SER A 34 -8.67 24.67 -31.16
N LEU A 35 -7.34 24.77 -31.17
CA LEU A 35 -6.65 26.06 -31.09
C LEU A 35 -6.97 26.95 -32.30
N HIS A 36 -6.95 26.39 -33.51
CA HIS A 36 -7.28 27.12 -34.73
C HIS A 36 -8.73 27.63 -34.73
N SER A 37 -9.68 26.78 -34.30
CA SER A 37 -11.09 27.16 -34.15
C SER A 37 -11.28 28.29 -33.13
N ALA A 38 -10.58 28.23 -31.99
CA ALA A 38 -10.63 29.26 -30.97
C ALA A 38 -10.10 30.62 -31.46
N PHE A 39 -8.95 30.64 -32.16
CA PHE A 39 -8.43 31.86 -32.77
C PHE A 39 -9.37 32.41 -33.85
N HIS A 40 -9.96 31.54 -34.68
CA HIS A 40 -10.92 31.94 -35.71
C HIS A 40 -12.17 32.58 -35.11
N ARG A 41 -12.77 31.96 -34.08
CA ARG A 41 -13.91 32.52 -33.35
C ARG A 41 -13.59 33.85 -32.68
N ALA A 42 -12.41 33.99 -32.09
CA ALA A 42 -11.97 35.27 -31.54
C ALA A 42 -11.88 36.35 -32.62
N LEU A 43 -11.26 36.06 -33.76
CA LEU A 43 -11.06 37.03 -34.84
C LEU A 43 -12.30 37.33 -35.68
N GLN A 44 -13.30 36.46 -35.72
CA GLN A 44 -14.52 36.67 -36.52
C GLN A 44 -15.71 37.12 -35.66
N GLU A 45 -15.87 36.50 -34.49
CA GLU A 45 -17.06 36.66 -33.64
C GLU A 45 -16.75 37.50 -32.40
N GLY A 46 -15.48 37.82 -32.15
CA GLY A 46 -15.05 38.54 -30.94
C GLY A 46 -15.11 37.69 -29.67
N GLN A 47 -15.28 36.37 -29.79
CA GLN A 47 -15.45 35.49 -28.64
C GLN A 47 -14.10 35.23 -27.93
N PRO A 48 -14.02 35.43 -26.61
CA PRO A 48 -12.83 35.03 -25.86
C PRO A 48 -12.71 33.51 -25.81
N PHE A 49 -11.48 33.03 -25.65
CA PHE A 49 -11.18 31.63 -25.41
C PHE A 49 -10.33 31.45 -24.16
N ASP A 50 -10.54 30.32 -23.51
CA ASP A 50 -9.82 29.85 -22.33
C ASP A 50 -9.54 28.37 -22.57
N LEU A 51 -8.27 28.01 -22.75
CA LEU A 51 -7.85 26.67 -23.16
C LEU A 51 -6.63 26.22 -22.37
N GLU A 52 -6.67 25.00 -21.86
CA GLU A 52 -5.49 24.31 -21.35
C GLU A 52 -5.04 23.26 -22.36
N LEU A 53 -3.81 23.40 -22.86
CA LEU A 53 -3.31 22.57 -23.96
C LEU A 53 -1.87 22.10 -23.69
N PRO A 54 -1.51 20.90 -24.14
CA PRO A 54 -0.12 20.48 -24.16
C PRO A 54 0.66 21.24 -25.25
N LEU A 55 1.88 21.63 -24.92
CA LEU A 55 2.82 22.31 -25.78
C LEU A 55 4.10 21.49 -25.86
N VAL A 56 4.64 21.33 -27.06
CA VAL A 56 5.96 20.74 -27.28
C VAL A 56 6.88 21.85 -27.77
N THR A 57 7.88 22.20 -26.96
CA THR A 57 8.88 23.19 -27.36
C THR A 57 9.72 22.69 -28.54
N PRO A 58 10.40 23.56 -29.30
CA PRO A 58 11.34 23.14 -30.34
C PRO A 58 12.45 22.19 -29.86
N GLN A 59 12.74 22.23 -28.55
CA GLN A 59 13.75 21.40 -27.88
C GLN A 59 13.20 20.02 -27.46
N GLY A 60 11.91 19.75 -27.70
CA GLY A 60 11.23 18.50 -27.36
C GLY A 60 10.64 18.43 -25.96
N GLU A 61 10.81 19.47 -25.14
CA GLU A 61 10.23 19.54 -23.79
C GLU A 61 8.70 19.68 -23.88
N ARG A 62 7.97 18.86 -23.11
CA ARG A 62 6.51 18.92 -23.00
C ARG A 62 6.11 19.80 -21.83
N ARG A 63 5.22 20.74 -22.09
CA ARG A 63 4.64 21.64 -21.09
C ARG A 63 3.13 21.63 -21.21
N TRP A 64 2.43 21.90 -20.13
CA TRP A 64 1.02 22.27 -20.17
C TRP A 64 0.91 23.78 -20.08
N VAL A 65 0.15 24.37 -20.97
CA VAL A 65 -0.04 25.82 -21.02
C VAL A 65 -1.52 26.16 -20.94
N HIS A 66 -1.82 27.17 -20.14
CA HIS A 66 -3.11 27.82 -20.07
C HIS A 66 -3.08 29.06 -20.95
N LEU A 67 -3.90 29.07 -21.99
CA LEU A 67 -4.03 30.14 -22.97
C LEU A 67 -5.39 30.79 -22.82
N ILE A 68 -5.37 32.06 -22.41
CA ILE A 68 -6.56 32.91 -22.41
C ILE A 68 -6.34 33.96 -23.48
N GLY A 69 -7.29 34.11 -24.39
CA GLY A 69 -7.24 35.12 -25.44
C GLY A 69 -8.57 35.83 -25.61
N GLN A 70 -8.51 37.14 -25.84
CA GLN A 70 -9.65 37.98 -26.12
C GLN A 70 -9.39 38.80 -27.38
N ALA A 71 -10.43 38.97 -28.19
CA ALA A 71 -10.38 39.82 -29.35
C ALA A 71 -10.47 41.30 -28.93
N GLU A 72 -9.60 42.13 -29.48
CA GLU A 72 -9.64 43.58 -29.33
C GLU A 72 -9.94 44.21 -30.71
N GLY A 73 -10.68 45.32 -30.72
CA GLY A 73 -11.06 46.06 -31.92
C GLY A 73 -12.47 46.67 -31.80
N ALA A 74 -12.99 47.20 -32.89
CA ALA A 74 -14.34 47.77 -32.91
C ALA A 74 -15.41 46.68 -32.76
N ILE A 75 -16.53 46.99 -32.09
CA ILE A 75 -17.64 46.06 -31.88
C ILE A 75 -18.11 45.51 -33.24
N GLY A 76 -18.00 44.19 -33.43
CA GLY A 76 -18.34 43.48 -34.68
C GLY A 76 -17.24 43.42 -35.75
N ARG A 77 -16.06 44.02 -35.51
CA ARG A 77 -14.84 43.89 -36.34
C ARG A 77 -13.58 43.94 -35.46
N PRO A 78 -13.24 42.85 -34.76
CA PRO A 78 -11.99 42.78 -34.03
C PRO A 78 -10.80 42.82 -35.00
N ASP A 79 -9.76 43.59 -34.64
CA ASP A 79 -8.56 43.81 -35.47
C ASP A 79 -7.32 43.08 -34.92
N ARG A 80 -7.38 42.59 -33.68
CA ARG A 80 -6.33 41.77 -33.07
C ARG A 80 -6.88 40.81 -32.01
N VAL A 81 -6.06 39.84 -31.61
CA VAL A 81 -6.28 39.03 -30.39
C VAL A 81 -5.14 39.29 -29.42
N THR A 82 -5.49 39.64 -28.20
CA THR A 82 -4.57 39.82 -27.08
C THR A 82 -4.83 38.70 -26.08
N GLY A 83 -3.78 38.08 -25.57
CA GLY A 83 -3.92 36.94 -24.68
C GLY A 83 -2.72 36.74 -23.78
N VAL A 84 -2.92 35.91 -22.78
CA VAL A 84 -1.89 35.46 -21.84
C VAL A 84 -1.64 33.98 -22.02
N VAL A 85 -0.39 33.59 -21.85
CA VAL A 85 0.02 32.19 -21.78
C VAL A 85 0.71 31.98 -20.44
N GLN A 86 0.23 31.00 -19.70
CA GLN A 86 0.78 30.59 -18.42
C GLN A 86 1.25 29.14 -18.53
N ASP A 87 2.45 28.84 -18.05
CA ASP A 87 2.90 27.46 -17.88
C ASP A 87 2.26 26.90 -16.60
N ILE A 88 1.42 25.88 -16.77
CA ILE A 88 0.71 25.19 -15.69
C ILE A 88 1.25 23.76 -15.46
N THR A 89 2.38 23.40 -16.09
CA THR A 89 2.98 22.06 -16.01
C THR A 89 3.19 21.63 -14.56
N ARG A 90 3.76 22.52 -13.74
CA ARG A 90 4.06 22.23 -12.34
C ARG A 90 2.78 22.02 -11.50
N SER A 91 1.74 22.82 -11.74
CA SER A 91 0.47 22.69 -11.01
C SER A 91 -0.18 21.34 -11.31
N ARG A 92 -0.33 21.04 -12.61
CA ARG A 92 -0.93 19.78 -13.05
C ARG A 92 -0.14 18.57 -12.60
N GLN A 93 1.19 18.60 -12.64
CA GLN A 93 2.00 17.49 -12.14
C GLN A 93 1.82 17.30 -10.63
N THR A 94 1.76 18.38 -9.85
CA THR A 94 1.57 18.29 -8.40
C THR A 94 0.19 17.71 -8.06
N GLU A 95 -0.85 18.16 -8.75
CA GLU A 95 -2.21 17.63 -8.59
C GLU A 95 -2.31 16.17 -9.00
N HIS A 96 -1.70 15.80 -10.12
CA HIS A 96 -1.65 14.42 -10.59
C HIS A 96 -0.91 13.50 -9.61
N ASP A 97 0.30 13.89 -9.18
CA ASP A 97 1.10 13.12 -8.22
C ASP A 97 0.36 12.95 -6.88
N LEU A 98 -0.37 13.99 -6.44
CA LEU A 98 -1.18 13.93 -5.23
C LEU A 98 -2.36 12.95 -5.41
N ALA A 99 -3.06 13.04 -6.54
CA ALA A 99 -4.18 12.15 -6.86
C ALA A 99 -3.73 10.69 -6.98
N GLU A 100 -2.62 10.41 -7.65
CA GLU A 100 -2.05 9.06 -7.75
C GLU A 100 -1.66 8.50 -6.39
N LYS A 101 -1.00 9.31 -5.55
CA LYS A 101 -0.64 8.89 -4.19
C LYS A 101 -1.89 8.62 -3.34
N HIS A 102 -2.89 9.47 -3.43
CA HIS A 102 -4.15 9.27 -2.71
C HIS A 102 -4.82 7.95 -3.13
N HIS A 103 -4.92 7.73 -4.44
CA HIS A 103 -5.50 6.51 -5.00
C HIS A 103 -4.72 5.26 -4.58
N LEU A 104 -3.39 5.30 -4.62
CA LEU A 104 -2.55 4.19 -4.17
C LEU A 104 -2.76 3.89 -2.68
N LEU A 105 -2.82 4.91 -1.82
CA LEU A 105 -3.06 4.74 -0.40
C LEU A 105 -4.45 4.12 -0.13
N GLU A 106 -5.48 4.58 -0.82
CA GLU A 106 -6.83 4.00 -0.74
C GLU A 106 -6.82 2.52 -1.14
N LEU A 107 -6.19 2.18 -2.26
CA LEU A 107 -6.07 0.80 -2.73
C LEU A 107 -5.34 -0.08 -1.71
N LEU A 108 -4.23 0.40 -1.13
CA LEU A 108 -3.49 -0.34 -0.11
C LEU A 108 -4.35 -0.62 1.14
N ILE A 109 -5.07 0.39 1.62
CA ILE A 109 -5.96 0.26 2.79
C ILE A 109 -7.14 -0.68 2.49
N GLN A 110 -7.67 -0.66 1.27
CA GLN A 110 -8.79 -1.51 0.86
C GLN A 110 -8.40 -2.97 0.61
N THR A 111 -7.17 -3.23 0.17
CA THR A 111 -6.70 -4.57 -0.22
C THR A 111 -5.91 -5.31 0.85
N THR A 112 -5.43 -4.60 1.89
CA THR A 112 -4.72 -5.23 3.00
C THR A 112 -5.60 -6.21 3.78
N SER A 113 -4.98 -7.29 4.28
CA SER A 113 -5.61 -8.25 5.18
C SER A 113 -5.66 -7.78 6.64
N GLU A 114 -5.00 -6.66 6.94
CA GLU A 114 -5.00 -6.08 8.28
C GLU A 114 -6.21 -5.17 8.47
N GLY A 115 -6.93 -5.36 9.58
CA GLY A 115 -8.03 -4.49 9.96
C GLY A 115 -7.51 -3.15 10.45
N PHE A 116 -7.82 -2.08 9.74
CA PHE A 116 -7.59 -0.71 10.18
C PHE A 116 -8.88 -0.11 10.72
N TRP A 117 -8.82 0.42 11.94
CA TRP A 117 -9.92 1.13 12.58
C TRP A 117 -9.49 2.53 12.97
N PHE A 118 -10.19 3.53 12.44
CA PHE A 118 -9.95 4.93 12.67
C PHE A 118 -10.97 5.45 13.68
N VAL A 119 -10.48 6.14 14.71
CA VAL A 119 -11.32 6.72 15.77
C VAL A 119 -10.89 8.14 16.06
N ASP A 120 -11.82 8.96 16.54
CA ASP A 120 -11.56 10.32 16.99
C ASP A 120 -11.01 10.38 18.44
N GLY A 121 -10.90 11.59 18.98
CA GLY A 121 -10.44 11.84 20.35
C GLY A 121 -11.27 11.16 21.44
N GLU A 122 -12.56 10.90 21.18
CA GLU A 122 -13.53 10.28 22.10
C GLU A 122 -13.71 8.77 21.85
N ALA A 123 -12.85 8.19 21.01
CA ALA A 123 -12.91 6.79 20.59
C ALA A 123 -14.20 6.42 19.83
N VAL A 124 -14.79 7.39 19.14
CA VAL A 124 -15.88 7.19 18.18
C VAL A 124 -15.28 6.85 16.82
N THR A 125 -15.85 5.86 16.15
CA THR A 125 -15.38 5.39 14.85
C THR A 125 -15.57 6.45 13.77
N THR A 126 -14.48 6.89 13.17
CA THR A 126 -14.48 7.81 12.02
C THR A 126 -14.39 7.05 10.70
N ASP A 127 -13.69 5.92 10.68
CA ASP A 127 -13.60 5.03 9.53
C ASP A 127 -13.15 3.61 9.91
N ALA A 128 -13.37 2.63 9.04
CA ALA A 128 -12.86 1.28 9.16
C ALA A 128 -12.65 0.67 7.77
N ASN A 129 -11.51 0.01 7.54
CA ASN A 129 -11.25 -0.64 6.26
C ASN A 129 -12.07 -1.95 6.10
N PRO A 130 -12.14 -2.51 4.88
CA PRO A 130 -12.90 -3.74 4.63
C PRO A 130 -12.43 -4.95 5.45
N ALA A 131 -11.13 -5.05 5.75
CA ALA A 131 -10.62 -6.12 6.59
C ALA A 131 -11.13 -6.00 8.03
N MET A 132 -11.17 -4.79 8.60
CA MET A 132 -11.71 -4.56 9.94
C MET A 132 -13.21 -4.90 10.00
N CYS A 133 -13.95 -4.53 8.95
CA CYS A 133 -15.37 -4.89 8.83
C CYS A 133 -15.57 -6.42 8.84
N LYS A 134 -14.70 -7.17 8.15
CA LYS A 134 -14.72 -8.64 8.16
C LYS A 134 -14.37 -9.22 9.53
N ILE A 135 -13.37 -8.66 10.21
CA ILE A 135 -12.94 -9.10 11.55
C ILE A 135 -14.06 -8.89 12.57
N LEU A 136 -14.72 -7.73 12.54
CA LEU A 136 -15.82 -7.41 13.45
C LEU A 136 -17.14 -8.09 13.05
N GLY A 137 -17.29 -8.49 11.77
CA GLY A 137 -18.52 -9.04 11.23
C GLY A 137 -19.63 -8.00 10.99
N TYR A 138 -19.30 -6.71 11.01
CA TYR A 138 -20.22 -5.61 10.78
C TYR A 138 -19.85 -4.83 9.52
N PRO A 139 -20.84 -4.35 8.75
CA PRO A 139 -20.57 -3.46 7.63
C PRO A 139 -20.13 -2.07 8.13
N ARG A 140 -19.32 -1.38 7.33
CA ARG A 140 -18.72 -0.08 7.67
C ARG A 140 -19.76 0.93 8.16
N GLU A 141 -20.93 1.00 7.53
CA GLU A 141 -21.99 1.95 7.84
C GLU A 141 -22.56 1.76 9.26
N GLN A 142 -22.47 0.55 9.81
CA GLN A 142 -22.90 0.26 11.18
C GLN A 142 -21.80 0.53 12.21
N LEU A 143 -20.56 0.74 11.78
CA LEU A 143 -19.43 1.09 12.65
C LEU A 143 -19.31 2.62 12.79
N LEU A 144 -19.51 3.36 11.70
CA LEU A 144 -19.35 4.81 11.64
C LEU A 144 -20.20 5.53 12.71
N GLY A 145 -19.57 6.43 13.47
CA GLY A 145 -20.22 7.23 14.49
C GLY A 145 -20.53 6.49 15.79
N ARG A 146 -20.14 5.21 15.93
CA ARG A 146 -20.31 4.43 17.16
C ARG A 146 -19.01 4.25 17.90
N SER A 147 -19.12 4.07 19.22
CA SER A 147 -17.94 3.89 20.06
C SER A 147 -17.34 2.52 19.85
N ILE A 148 -16.02 2.44 19.77
CA ILE A 148 -15.33 1.15 19.63
C ILE A 148 -15.62 0.18 20.78
N PHE A 149 -15.97 0.70 21.96
CA PHE A 149 -16.32 -0.12 23.13
C PHE A 149 -17.61 -0.92 22.94
N GLU A 150 -18.46 -0.55 21.97
CA GLU A 150 -19.69 -1.28 21.66
C GLU A 150 -19.45 -2.61 20.95
N PHE A 151 -18.27 -2.79 20.33
CA PHE A 151 -17.92 -3.98 19.57
C PHE A 151 -16.79 -4.80 20.22
N VAL A 152 -16.42 -4.46 21.44
CA VAL A 152 -15.40 -5.16 22.22
C VAL A 152 -16.08 -5.93 23.34
N ASP A 153 -15.75 -7.21 23.47
CA ASP A 153 -16.26 -8.08 24.53
C ASP A 153 -15.94 -7.53 25.92
N GLU A 154 -16.81 -7.80 26.89
CA GLU A 154 -16.66 -7.33 28.29
C GLU A 154 -15.28 -7.70 28.90
N ALA A 155 -14.78 -8.89 28.57
CA ALA A 155 -13.46 -9.38 29.01
C ALA A 155 -12.29 -8.56 28.43
N ASN A 156 -12.46 -7.99 27.23
CA ASN A 156 -11.44 -7.21 26.53
C ASN A 156 -11.60 -5.70 26.74
N ARG A 157 -12.77 -5.25 27.25
CA ARG A 157 -13.09 -3.83 27.49
C ARG A 157 -12.10 -3.16 28.44
N ALA A 158 -11.68 -3.84 29.51
CA ALA A 158 -10.69 -3.33 30.47
C ALA A 158 -9.28 -3.18 29.84
N ILE A 159 -8.89 -4.14 28.99
CA ILE A 159 -7.61 -4.09 28.26
C ILE A 159 -7.63 -2.93 27.27
N PHE A 160 -8.72 -2.74 26.54
CA PHE A 160 -8.90 -1.64 25.60
C PHE A 160 -8.92 -0.28 26.28
N ALA A 161 -9.65 -0.13 27.38
CA ALA A 161 -9.68 1.12 28.15
C ALA A 161 -8.29 1.49 28.66
N HIS A 162 -7.55 0.52 29.22
CA HIS A 162 -6.18 0.72 29.67
C HIS A 162 -5.24 1.07 28.52
N GLN A 163 -5.35 0.39 27.37
CA GLN A 163 -4.54 0.69 26.20
C GLN A 163 -4.86 2.09 25.62
N ILE A 164 -6.12 2.52 25.56
CA ILE A 164 -6.48 3.89 25.13
C ILE A 164 -5.93 4.95 26.07
N GLN A 165 -5.93 4.69 27.38
CA GLN A 165 -5.36 5.60 28.36
C GLN A 165 -3.83 5.66 28.29
N GLN A 166 -3.15 4.53 28.04
CA GLN A 166 -1.70 4.48 27.80
C GLN A 166 -1.30 5.09 26.45
N ARG A 167 -2.18 5.04 25.44
CA ARG A 167 -2.02 5.69 24.13
C ARG A 167 -2.04 7.22 24.21
N ALA A 168 -2.68 7.82 25.22
CA ALA A 168 -2.62 9.27 25.48
C ALA A 168 -1.20 9.75 25.85
N VAL A 169 -0.28 8.83 26.15
CA VAL A 169 1.10 9.10 26.59
C VAL A 169 2.15 8.48 25.63
N GLY A 170 1.72 7.91 24.49
CA GLY A 170 2.63 7.48 23.41
C GLY A 170 3.36 6.14 23.61
N ILE A 171 2.88 5.25 24.49
CA ILE A 171 3.50 3.93 24.70
C ILE A 171 2.78 2.86 23.86
N PRO A 172 3.47 2.09 22.99
CA PRO A 172 2.86 1.00 22.23
C PRO A 172 2.52 -0.19 23.14
N GLY A 173 1.23 -0.56 23.19
CA GLY A 173 0.73 -1.67 24.01
C GLY A 173 0.44 -2.93 23.19
N GLY A 174 1.09 -4.04 23.54
CA GLY A 174 0.92 -5.34 22.88
C GLY A 174 -0.11 -6.26 23.54
N ALA A 175 -0.82 -7.01 22.69
CA ALA A 175 -1.43 -8.36 22.88
C ALA A 175 -2.18 -8.76 21.61
N CYS A 176 -2.62 -7.77 20.83
CA CYS A 176 -2.84 -7.81 19.38
C CYS A 176 -1.68 -7.01 18.75
N TYR A 177 -1.36 -7.13 17.46
CA TYR A 177 -0.40 -6.21 16.81
C TYR A 177 -1.06 -4.83 16.59
N ASN A 178 -1.62 -4.25 17.66
CA ASN A 178 -2.30 -2.96 17.68
C ASN A 178 -1.24 -1.85 17.66
N HIS A 179 -0.76 -1.47 16.47
CA HIS A 179 -0.06 -0.20 16.33
C HIS A 179 -1.12 0.91 16.32
N ALA A 180 -1.38 1.48 17.49
CA ALA A 180 -2.32 2.58 17.62
C ALA A 180 -1.63 3.92 17.38
N THR A 181 -1.50 4.38 16.13
CA THR A 181 -0.81 5.65 15.82
C THR A 181 -1.75 6.82 16.08
N PRO A 182 -1.40 7.77 16.98
CA PRO A 182 -2.17 9.00 17.14
C PRO A 182 -2.10 9.83 15.86
N ILE A 183 -3.25 10.33 15.40
CA ILE A 183 -3.33 11.27 14.28
C ILE A 183 -3.38 12.68 14.88
N TYR A 184 -2.48 13.55 14.42
CA TYR A 184 -2.46 14.96 14.76
C TYR A 184 -2.84 15.82 13.55
N ASP A 185 -3.44 16.99 13.78
CA ASP A 185 -3.57 18.02 12.77
C ASP A 185 -2.24 18.77 12.54
N THR A 186 -2.24 19.72 11.60
CA THR A 186 -1.08 20.56 11.29
C THR A 186 -0.64 21.45 12.45
N ASP A 187 -1.53 21.69 13.42
CA ASP A 187 -1.31 22.51 14.61
C ASP A 187 -0.87 21.68 15.83
N GLY A 188 -0.67 20.37 15.65
CA GLY A 188 -0.24 19.44 16.70
C GLY A 188 -1.34 19.00 17.65
N ARG A 189 -2.62 19.30 17.35
CA ARG A 189 -3.75 18.81 18.15
C ARG A 189 -4.10 17.39 17.73
N ARG A 190 -4.41 16.55 18.71
CA ARG A 190 -4.81 15.16 18.47
C ARG A 190 -6.20 15.11 17.83
N LEU A 191 -6.27 14.64 16.59
CA LEU A 191 -7.53 14.35 15.89
C LEU A 191 -8.11 13.00 16.31
N GLY A 192 -7.25 12.03 16.63
CA GLY A 192 -7.72 10.68 16.93
C GLY A 192 -6.62 9.63 17.00
N SER A 193 -6.96 8.39 16.67
CA SER A 193 -6.00 7.29 16.56
C SER A 193 -6.42 6.25 15.53
N ILE A 194 -5.44 5.62 14.89
CA ILE A 194 -5.64 4.46 14.00
C ILE A 194 -5.21 3.23 14.78
N GLY A 195 -6.08 2.24 14.97
CA GLY A 195 -5.68 0.91 15.44
C GLY A 195 -5.55 -0.09 14.29
N MET A 196 -4.74 -1.12 14.49
CA MET A 196 -4.47 -2.16 13.49
C MET A 196 -4.68 -3.55 14.09
N TRP A 197 -5.49 -4.40 13.45
CA TRP A 197 -5.81 -5.75 13.90
C TRP A 197 -5.41 -6.76 12.83
N SER A 198 -4.47 -7.64 13.17
CA SER A 198 -4.11 -8.75 12.31
C SER A 198 -4.92 -9.99 12.70
N ASP A 199 -5.65 -10.58 11.76
CA ASP A 199 -6.22 -11.91 11.94
C ASP A 199 -5.08 -12.94 11.95
N ILE A 200 -4.83 -13.55 13.11
CA ILE A 200 -3.79 -14.57 13.30
C ILE A 200 -4.38 -15.98 13.38
N SER A 201 -5.64 -16.17 12.98
CA SER A 201 -6.31 -17.48 13.07
C SER A 201 -5.54 -18.56 12.29
N ASP A 202 -5.09 -18.24 11.08
CA ASP A 202 -4.30 -19.15 10.24
C ASP A 202 -2.96 -19.50 10.88
N ARG A 203 -2.27 -18.50 11.43
CA ARG A 203 -1.01 -18.70 12.14
C ARG A 203 -1.20 -19.61 13.35
N LYS A 204 -2.24 -19.36 14.16
CA LYS A 204 -2.54 -20.19 15.33
C LYS A 204 -2.93 -21.61 14.96
N ARG A 205 -3.68 -21.81 13.87
CA ARG A 205 -4.00 -23.15 13.35
C ARG A 205 -2.75 -23.91 12.92
N ALA A 206 -1.85 -23.25 12.20
CA ALA A 206 -0.58 -23.84 11.80
C ALA A 206 0.32 -24.17 13.01
N GLU A 207 0.40 -23.27 13.99
CA GLU A 207 1.14 -23.51 15.24
C GLU A 207 0.57 -24.70 16.02
N GLN A 208 -0.75 -24.80 16.14
CA GLN A 208 -1.39 -25.92 16.81
C GLN A 208 -1.15 -27.24 16.08
N GLN A 209 -1.28 -27.25 14.75
CA GLN A 209 -0.99 -28.45 13.94
C GLN A 209 0.46 -28.92 14.10
N LEU A 210 1.42 -28.00 14.21
CA LEU A 210 2.81 -28.33 14.48
C LEU A 210 2.99 -28.96 15.86
N LEU A 211 2.33 -28.43 16.89
CA LEU A 211 2.35 -28.99 18.24
C LEU A 211 1.78 -30.41 18.25
N ASP A 212 0.59 -30.59 17.67
CA ASP A 212 -0.10 -31.89 17.61
C ASP A 212 0.74 -32.92 16.83
N THR A 213 1.35 -32.51 15.71
CA THR A 213 2.22 -33.38 14.89
C THR A 213 3.49 -33.76 15.64
N SER A 214 4.09 -32.81 16.36
CA SER A 214 5.30 -33.07 17.17
C SER A 214 5.01 -34.05 18.30
N GLU A 215 3.85 -33.94 18.95
CA GLU A 215 3.45 -34.85 20.02
C GLU A 215 3.16 -36.26 19.47
N ALA A 216 2.42 -36.36 18.37
CA ALA A 216 2.14 -37.64 17.70
C ALA A 216 3.41 -38.34 17.20
N LEU A 217 4.37 -37.59 16.63
CA LEU A 217 5.66 -38.13 16.21
C LEU A 217 6.46 -38.63 17.42
N ARG A 218 6.46 -37.88 18.53
CA ARG A 218 7.14 -38.29 19.77
C ARG A 218 6.56 -39.59 20.31
N GLN A 219 5.23 -39.71 20.34
CA GLN A 219 4.56 -40.92 20.80
C GLN A 219 4.87 -42.12 19.88
N THR A 220 4.73 -41.96 18.57
CA THR A 220 5.05 -43.00 17.59
C THR A 220 6.51 -43.46 17.71
N SER A 221 7.44 -42.51 17.91
CA SER A 221 8.85 -42.82 18.12
C SER A 221 9.08 -43.63 19.40
N GLN A 222 8.37 -43.31 20.50
CA GLN A 222 8.48 -44.03 21.76
C GLN A 222 7.90 -45.45 21.65
N GLU A 223 6.71 -45.60 21.05
CA GLU A 223 6.09 -46.92 20.82
C GLU A 223 6.95 -47.82 19.94
N LEU A 224 7.57 -47.27 18.89
CA LEU A 224 8.51 -48.01 18.04
C LEU A 224 9.74 -48.46 18.84
N GLN A 225 10.27 -47.59 19.69
CA GLN A 225 11.42 -47.92 20.54
C GLN A 225 11.07 -49.04 21.54
N GLU A 226 9.96 -48.93 22.25
CA GLU A 226 9.47 -49.95 23.18
C GLU A 226 9.19 -51.28 22.46
N THR A 227 8.61 -51.22 21.27
CA THR A 227 8.40 -52.41 20.43
C THR A 227 9.73 -53.05 20.06
N LEU A 228 10.70 -52.28 19.55
CA LEU A 228 12.02 -52.77 19.16
C LEU A 228 12.78 -53.39 20.34
N ASP A 229 12.64 -52.81 21.54
CA ASP A 229 13.27 -53.30 22.77
C ASP A 229 12.59 -54.56 23.32
N SER A 230 11.27 -54.72 23.13
CA SER A 230 10.54 -55.94 23.54
C SER A 230 10.76 -57.14 22.61
N ILE A 231 11.24 -56.92 21.37
CA ILE A 231 11.48 -57.99 20.41
C ILE A 231 12.70 -58.81 20.83
N THR A 232 12.47 -60.11 21.07
CA THR A 232 13.50 -61.07 21.48
C THR A 232 14.44 -61.48 20.34
N GLN A 233 14.16 -61.06 19.11
CA GLN A 233 15.02 -61.26 17.94
C GLN A 233 15.94 -60.05 17.72
N GLY A 234 17.16 -60.31 17.26
CA GLY A 234 18.08 -59.23 16.91
C GLY A 234 17.70 -58.57 15.58
N ILE A 235 17.38 -57.28 15.61
CA ILE A 235 17.12 -56.47 14.42
C ILE A 235 18.23 -55.44 14.29
N ALA A 236 18.93 -55.47 13.16
CA ALA A 236 19.93 -54.46 12.79
C ALA A 236 19.69 -53.97 11.36
N LYS A 237 19.84 -52.66 11.16
CA LYS A 237 19.86 -52.04 9.84
C LYS A 237 21.30 -51.71 9.47
N VAL A 238 21.80 -52.32 8.41
CA VAL A 238 23.14 -52.08 7.87
C VAL A 238 23.09 -51.17 6.65
N THR A 239 24.10 -50.32 6.48
CA THR A 239 24.31 -49.49 5.29
C THR A 239 25.02 -50.28 4.19
N ALA A 240 25.03 -49.76 2.97
CA ALA A 240 25.61 -50.45 1.80
C ALA A 240 27.12 -50.72 1.92
N ASP A 241 27.82 -49.99 2.78
CA ASP A 241 29.23 -50.17 3.16
C ASP A 241 29.45 -51.13 4.34
N GLY A 242 28.41 -51.83 4.79
CA GLY A 242 28.49 -52.87 5.83
C GLY A 242 28.41 -52.37 7.28
N ARG A 243 28.20 -51.06 7.51
CA ARG A 243 28.12 -50.49 8.87
C ARG A 243 26.72 -50.63 9.47
N VAL A 244 26.63 -50.90 10.77
CA VAL A 244 25.35 -50.95 11.49
C VAL A 244 24.90 -49.52 11.80
N LYS A 245 23.72 -49.12 11.29
CA LYS A 245 23.13 -47.79 11.49
C LYS A 245 22.12 -47.74 12.63
N VAL A 246 21.39 -48.83 12.84
CA VAL A 246 20.41 -48.99 13.93
C VAL A 246 20.45 -50.44 14.37
N ALA A 247 20.43 -50.72 15.67
CA ALA A 247 20.31 -52.06 16.21
C ALA A 247 19.46 -52.03 17.49
N ASN A 248 18.61 -53.04 17.69
CA ASN A 248 17.87 -53.18 18.94
C ASN A 248 18.72 -53.82 20.05
N HIS A 249 18.21 -53.77 21.29
CA HIS A 249 18.93 -54.26 22.48
C HIS A 249 19.41 -55.71 22.34
N ARG A 250 18.61 -56.58 21.69
CA ARG A 250 18.96 -57.98 21.51
C ARG A 250 20.22 -58.20 20.66
N VAL A 251 20.44 -57.38 19.62
CA VAL A 251 21.68 -57.43 18.82
C VAL A 251 22.88 -57.04 19.68
N ALA A 252 22.73 -56.02 20.54
CA ALA A 252 23.80 -55.61 21.45
C ALA A 252 24.14 -56.71 22.45
N GLU A 253 23.14 -57.38 23.04
CA GLU A 253 23.35 -58.53 23.93
C GLU A 253 24.04 -59.71 23.21
N LEU A 254 23.56 -60.10 22.03
CA LEU A 254 24.10 -61.23 21.27
C LEU A 254 25.55 -61.00 20.80
N LEU A 255 25.91 -59.75 20.53
CA LEU A 255 27.24 -59.35 20.10
C LEU A 255 28.15 -58.91 21.25
N GLY A 256 27.66 -58.91 22.50
CA GLY A 256 28.42 -58.50 23.68
C GLY A 256 28.80 -57.01 23.70
N LEU A 257 28.00 -56.15 23.05
CA LEU A 257 28.23 -54.72 22.96
C LEU A 257 27.57 -53.97 24.15
N PRO A 258 28.16 -52.87 24.65
CA PRO A 258 27.56 -52.07 25.70
C PRO A 258 26.22 -51.45 25.24
N VAL A 259 25.25 -51.40 26.16
CA VAL A 259 23.80 -51.22 25.94
C VAL A 259 23.38 -49.87 25.32
N ASP A 260 24.29 -48.91 25.18
CA ASP A 260 24.00 -47.62 24.57
C ASP A 260 24.33 -47.62 23.07
N VAL A 261 23.48 -48.28 22.29
CA VAL A 261 23.68 -48.52 20.84
C VAL A 261 23.23 -47.34 19.97
N SER A 262 22.81 -46.24 20.58
CA SER A 262 22.20 -45.10 19.89
C SER A 262 23.21 -44.31 19.01
N ASN A 263 24.53 -44.53 19.15
CA ASN A 263 25.55 -43.80 18.39
C ASN A 263 26.87 -44.58 18.16
N MET A 264 26.84 -45.87 17.84
CA MET A 264 28.07 -46.62 17.50
C MET A 264 28.31 -46.69 15.99
N ASN A 265 29.25 -45.88 15.52
CA ASN A 265 29.81 -45.89 14.16
C ASN A 265 30.88 -46.99 14.02
N THR A 266 30.57 -48.23 14.36
CA THR A 266 31.56 -49.32 14.41
C THR A 266 31.54 -50.11 13.09
N THR A 267 32.71 -50.22 12.46
CA THR A 267 32.92 -50.97 11.21
C THR A 267 33.27 -52.41 11.58
N PHE A 268 32.52 -53.39 11.06
CA PHE A 268 32.86 -54.81 11.14
C PHE A 268 33.65 -55.24 9.91
#